data_AF-A0AAE1G4V7-F1
#
_entry.id   AF-A0AAE1G4V7-F1
#
_cell.length_a   1.000
_cell.length_b   1.000
_cell.length_c   1.000
_cell.angle_alpha   90.00
_cell.angle_beta   90.00
_cell.angle_gamma   90.00
#
_symmetry.space_group_name_H-M   'P 1'
#
loop_
_entity.id
_entity.type
_entity.pdbx_description
1 polymer ?
#
loop_
_entity_poly.entity_id
_entity_poly.type
_entity_poly.pdbx_seq_one_letter_code
_entity_poly.pdbx_strand_id
1 'polypeptide(L)'
;MSDEACLDSFDKSERVFLIGDMNGKVGDRKVDGVVGGWGVQSEVDGNGSALVDLSVGRRLMVTNTFFQHKGIHRYTWRVEWRRDSEVVEQNALIDYVCVDERVR
;
A
#
# COMPACT_ATOMS: atom_id res chain seq x y z
N MET A 1 -15.81 -10.26 -4.25
CA MET A 1 -16.14 -8.83 -4.13
C MET A 1 -14.81 -8.11 -4.12
N SER A 2 -14.60 -7.10 -4.96
CA SER A 2 -13.35 -6.32 -4.94
C SER A 2 -13.39 -5.29 -3.80
N ASP A 3 -12.24 -4.71 -3.48
CA ASP A 3 -12.11 -3.71 -2.40
C ASP A 3 -12.95 -2.46 -2.71
N GLU A 4 -13.04 -2.07 -3.98
CA GLU A 4 -13.88 -0.96 -4.44
C GLU A 4 -15.36 -1.25 -4.19
N ALA A 5 -15.84 -2.43 -4.58
CA ALA A 5 -17.24 -2.81 -4.41
C ALA A 5 -17.64 -2.89 -2.93
N CYS A 6 -16.71 -3.33 -2.07
CA CYS A 6 -16.90 -3.31 -0.62
C CYS A 6 -17.02 -1.88 -0.10
N LEU A 7 -16.11 -0.99 -0.50
CA LEU A 7 -16.14 0.41 -0.09
C LEU A 7 -17.38 1.14 -0.59
N ASP A 8 -17.84 0.82 -1.81
CA ASP A 8 -19.07 1.35 -2.42
C ASP A 8 -20.35 1.01 -1.66
N SER A 9 -20.31 0.04 -0.74
CA SER A 9 -21.42 -0.23 0.18
C SER A 9 -21.54 0.75 1.36
N PHE A 10 -20.47 1.51 1.65
CA PHE A 10 -20.44 2.51 2.73
C PHE A 10 -20.75 3.91 2.21
N ASP A 11 -21.44 4.70 3.02
CA ASP A 11 -21.72 6.09 2.72
C ASP A 11 -20.43 6.92 2.71
N LYS A 12 -20.36 7.93 1.84
CA LYS A 12 -19.18 8.82 1.77
C LYS A 12 -18.95 9.65 3.04
N SER A 13 -19.96 9.76 3.90
CA SER A 13 -19.87 10.41 5.21
C SER A 13 -19.19 9.52 6.26
N GLU A 14 -19.24 8.20 6.09
CA GLU A 14 -18.57 7.26 6.98
C GLU A 14 -17.05 7.40 6.86
N ARG A 15 -16.36 7.14 7.97
CA ARG A 15 -14.89 7.13 8.03
C ARG A 15 -14.44 5.70 7.95
N VAL A 16 -13.75 5.35 6.87
CA VAL A 16 -13.32 3.98 6.61
C VAL A 16 -11.82 3.85 6.77
N PHE A 17 -11.43 2.71 7.35
CA PHE A 17 -10.05 2.27 7.46
C PHE A 17 -9.95 0.98 6.64
N LEU A 18 -9.19 1.01 5.55
CA LEU A 18 -8.90 -0.18 4.76
C LEU A 18 -7.57 -0.74 5.23
N ILE A 19 -7.57 -1.98 5.73
CA ILE A 19 -6.39 -2.60 6.35
C ILE A 19 -6.27 -4.04 5.90
N GLY A 20 -5.05 -4.45 5.53
CA GLY A 20 -4.72 -5.85 5.26
C GLY A 20 -3.74 -6.01 4.11
N ASP A 21 -3.61 -7.25 3.65
CA ASP A 21 -2.81 -7.64 2.49
C ASP A 21 -3.54 -7.26 1.20
N MET A 22 -3.03 -6.24 0.51
CA MET A 22 -3.55 -5.77 -0.78
C MET A 22 -2.84 -6.45 -1.96
N ASN A 23 -1.83 -7.28 -1.67
CA ASN A 23 -1.01 -8.00 -2.65
C ASN A 23 -0.55 -7.10 -3.83
N GLY A 24 -0.17 -5.86 -3.51
CA GLY A 24 0.17 -4.83 -4.49
C GLY A 24 1.27 -3.91 -4.01
N LYS A 25 2.06 -3.39 -4.94
CA LYS A 25 3.19 -2.50 -4.65
C LYS A 25 2.83 -1.09 -5.09
N VAL A 26 2.65 -0.18 -4.13
CA VAL A 26 2.38 1.24 -4.42
C VAL A 26 3.64 2.06 -4.74
N GLY A 27 4.83 1.51 -4.50
CA GLY A 27 6.11 2.17 -4.74
C GLY A 27 6.39 3.33 -3.77
N ASP A 28 7.30 4.23 -4.16
CA ASP A 28 7.72 5.43 -3.44
C ASP A 28 7.37 6.74 -4.19
N ARG A 29 6.64 6.64 -5.30
CA ARG A 29 6.18 7.83 -6.04
C ARG A 29 5.11 8.55 -5.24
N LYS A 30 5.43 9.77 -4.79
CA LYS A 30 4.49 10.63 -4.07
C LYS A 30 3.25 10.92 -4.92
N VAL A 31 2.08 10.82 -4.29
CA VAL A 31 0.79 11.27 -4.81
C VAL A 31 0.18 12.15 -3.73
N ASP A 32 -0.06 13.42 -4.04
CA ASP A 32 -0.48 14.39 -3.02
C ASP A 32 -1.75 13.94 -2.30
N GLY A 33 -1.68 13.93 -0.96
CA GLY A 33 -2.78 13.48 -0.09
C GLY A 33 -2.94 11.95 0.02
N VAL A 34 -2.30 11.15 -0.84
CA VAL A 34 -2.57 9.69 -0.92
C VAL A 34 -1.33 8.85 -0.65
N VAL A 35 -0.20 9.14 -1.30
CA VAL A 35 1.08 8.42 -1.13
C VAL A 35 2.14 9.40 -0.67
N GLY A 36 2.76 9.15 0.49
CA GLY A 36 3.65 10.10 1.16
C GLY A 36 5.09 10.14 0.64
N GLY A 37 5.47 9.25 -0.28
CA GLY A 37 6.79 9.24 -0.92
C GLY A 37 7.89 8.48 -0.16
N TRP A 38 7.57 7.86 0.98
CA TRP A 38 8.49 7.05 1.80
C TRP A 38 8.20 5.55 1.74
N GLY A 39 7.50 5.11 0.70
CA GLY A 39 7.22 3.69 0.45
C GLY A 39 8.47 2.86 0.12
N VAL A 40 8.27 1.62 -0.31
CA VAL A 40 9.36 0.79 -0.82
C VAL A 40 9.65 1.20 -2.26
N GLN A 41 10.92 1.49 -2.56
CA GLN A 41 11.36 1.77 -3.92
C GLN A 41 11.18 0.51 -4.77
N SER A 42 10.18 0.53 -5.64
CA SER A 42 9.85 -0.51 -6.60
C SER A 42 8.95 0.07 -7.69
N GLU A 43 8.82 -0.64 -8.80
CA GLU A 43 7.74 -0.38 -9.74
C GLU A 43 6.39 -0.51 -9.06
N VAL A 44 5.43 0.32 -9.49
CA VAL A 44 4.03 0.20 -9.09
C VAL A 44 3.39 -0.89 -9.94
N ASP A 45 2.85 -1.93 -9.31
CA ASP A 45 2.16 -3.00 -10.03
C ASP A 45 0.65 -2.71 -10.20
N GLY A 46 -0.07 -3.65 -10.83
CA GLY A 46 -1.49 -3.48 -11.13
C GLY A 46 -2.35 -3.28 -9.89
N ASN A 47 -2.14 -4.10 -8.86
CA ASN A 47 -2.87 -4.00 -7.59
C ASN A 47 -2.49 -2.72 -6.82
N GLY A 48 -1.21 -2.35 -6.84
CA GLY A 48 -0.74 -1.08 -6.28
C GLY A 48 -1.36 0.14 -6.97
N SER A 49 -1.47 0.11 -8.29
CA SER A 49 -2.13 1.17 -9.06
C SER A 49 -3.62 1.26 -8.72
N ALA A 50 -4.33 0.13 -8.66
CA ALA A 50 -5.74 0.08 -8.26
C ALA A 50 -5.95 0.63 -6.83
N LEU A 51 -5.09 0.28 -5.88
CA LEU A 51 -5.15 0.80 -4.52
C LEU A 51 -4.95 2.32 -4.47
N VAL A 52 -4.03 2.86 -5.28
CA VAL A 52 -3.79 4.31 -5.38
C VAL A 52 -5.02 5.01 -5.98
N ASP A 53 -5.57 4.50 -7.07
CA ASP A 53 -6.76 5.08 -7.73
C ASP A 53 -7.98 5.06 -6.79
N LEU A 54 -8.21 3.94 -6.12
CA LEU A 54 -9.23 3.82 -5.08
C LEU A 54 -9.02 4.84 -3.96
N SER A 55 -7.78 4.97 -3.49
CA SER A 55 -7.44 5.90 -2.41
C SER A 55 -7.63 7.36 -2.82
N VAL A 56 -7.35 7.73 -4.08
CA VAL A 56 -7.69 9.05 -4.65
C VAL A 56 -9.20 9.28 -4.62
N GLY A 57 -9.98 8.31 -5.12
CA GLY A 57 -11.45 8.43 -5.18
C GLY A 57 -12.13 8.50 -3.81
N ARG A 58 -11.52 7.88 -2.79
CA ARG A 58 -12.04 7.78 -1.42
C ARG A 58 -11.39 8.73 -0.42
N ARG A 59 -10.36 9.49 -0.82
CA ARG A 59 -9.54 10.36 0.05
C ARG A 59 -8.88 9.57 1.18
N LEU A 60 -8.31 8.42 0.83
CA LEU A 60 -7.54 7.59 1.74
C LEU A 60 -6.06 7.90 1.62
N MET A 61 -5.39 7.97 2.75
CA MET A 61 -3.94 8.06 2.87
C MET A 61 -3.37 6.65 3.02
N VAL A 62 -2.46 6.24 2.13
CA VAL A 62 -1.69 5.00 2.25
C VAL A 62 -0.59 5.21 3.30
N THR A 63 -0.94 5.07 4.57
CA THR A 63 -0.16 5.62 5.71
C THR A 63 1.26 5.08 5.80
N ASN A 64 1.49 3.81 5.41
CA ASN A 64 2.81 3.17 5.38
C ASN A 64 3.84 3.96 4.55
N THR A 65 3.38 4.82 3.65
CA THR A 65 4.23 5.59 2.73
C THR A 65 4.52 7.02 3.20
N PHE A 66 4.00 7.45 4.36
CA PHE A 66 4.17 8.83 4.86
C PHE A 66 5.33 9.00 5.84
N PHE A 67 5.89 7.91 6.35
CA PHE A 67 6.92 7.96 7.38
C PHE A 67 8.23 7.37 6.87
N GLN A 68 9.31 8.09 7.08
CA GLN A 68 10.64 7.61 6.76
C GLN A 68 11.06 6.53 7.75
N HIS A 69 11.24 5.31 7.24
CA HIS A 69 11.76 4.17 8.01
C HIS A 69 13.03 3.60 7.36
N LYS A 70 13.86 2.89 8.14
CA LYS A 70 14.94 2.08 7.57
C LYS A 70 14.36 1.01 6.64
N GLY A 71 15.05 0.67 5.55
CA GLY A 71 14.55 -0.28 4.54
C GLY A 71 14.06 -1.61 5.14
N ILE A 72 14.84 -2.17 6.07
CA ILE A 72 14.52 -3.41 6.80
C ILE A 72 13.25 -3.34 7.67
N HIS A 73 12.62 -2.18 7.84
CA HIS A 73 11.37 -2.04 8.61
C HIS A 73 10.18 -1.68 7.72
N ARG A 74 10.38 -1.53 6.40
CA ARG A 74 9.30 -1.20 5.44
C ARG A 74 8.64 -2.42 4.82
N TYR A 75 9.26 -3.59 4.89
CA TYR A 75 8.75 -4.80 4.26
C TYR A 75 7.79 -5.54 5.19
N THR A 76 6.64 -5.94 4.65
CA THR A 76 5.63 -6.75 5.34
C THR A 76 5.61 -8.19 4.84
N TRP A 77 6.15 -8.41 3.63
CA TRP A 77 6.35 -9.74 3.06
C TRP A 77 7.81 -9.96 2.66
N ARG A 78 8.31 -11.16 2.96
CA ARG A 78 9.67 -11.58 2.62
C ARG A 78 9.68 -13.06 2.26
N VAL A 79 10.47 -13.39 1.25
CA VAL A 79 10.79 -14.77 0.92
C VAL A 79 12.26 -14.86 0.57
N GLU A 80 12.88 -15.96 0.98
CA GLU A 80 14.22 -16.34 0.62
C GLU A 80 14.13 -17.73 -0.01
N TRP A 81 14.74 -17.91 -1.18
CA TRP A 81 14.86 -19.23 -1.79
C TRP A 81 16.23 -19.42 -2.43
N ARG A 82 16.63 -20.68 -2.59
CA ARG A 82 17.89 -21.06 -3.22
C ARG A 82 17.68 -21.44 -4.68
N ARG A 83 18.53 -20.91 -5.55
CA ARG A 83 18.68 -21.35 -6.93
C ARG A 83 20.13 -21.79 -7.12
N ASP A 84 20.34 -23.10 -7.19
CA ASP A 84 21.68 -23.70 -7.14
C ASP A 84 22.48 -23.27 -5.90
N SER A 85 23.58 -22.53 -6.10
CA SER A 85 24.44 -21.98 -5.03
C SER A 85 24.07 -20.55 -4.64
N GLU A 86 23.11 -19.92 -5.33
CA GLU A 86 22.71 -18.53 -5.13
C GLU A 86 21.51 -18.43 -4.17
N VAL A 87 21.58 -17.48 -3.22
CA VAL A 87 20.45 -17.11 -2.35
C VAL A 87 19.76 -15.93 -2.99
N VAL A 88 18.47 -16.07 -3.29
CA VAL A 88 17.62 -15.00 -3.82
C VAL A 88 16.70 -14.53 -2.70
N GLU A 89 16.77 -13.25 -2.38
CA GLU A 89 15.87 -12.59 -1.45
C GLU A 89 14.88 -11.71 -2.20
N GLN A 90 13.61 -11.80 -1.84
CA GLN A 90 12.58 -10.90 -2.32
C GLN A 90 11.80 -10.31 -1.15
N ASN A 91 11.73 -8.99 -1.12
CA ASN A 91 11.05 -8.23 -0.09
C ASN A 91 10.00 -7.32 -0.72
N ALA A 92 8.84 -7.18 -0.09
CA ALA A 92 7.77 -6.31 -0.54
C ALA A 92 7.02 -5.66 0.63
N LEU A 93 6.46 -4.50 0.38
CA LEU A 93 5.37 -3.92 1.16
C LEU A 93 4.08 -4.27 0.43
N ILE A 94 3.24 -5.12 1.02
CA ILE A 94 1.95 -5.53 0.45
C ILE A 94 0.80 -5.41 1.45
N ASP A 95 1.11 -5.27 2.73
CA ASP A 95 0.13 -4.99 3.78
C ASP A 95 0.06 -3.49 4.03
N TYR A 96 -1.14 -2.93 3.89
CA TYR A 96 -1.35 -1.48 4.01
C TYR A 96 -2.38 -1.15 5.08
N VAL A 97 -2.20 0.04 5.65
CA VAL A 97 -3.19 0.74 6.46
C VAL A 97 -3.55 2.02 5.70
N CYS A 98 -4.73 2.04 5.12
CA CYS A 98 -5.28 3.16 4.38
C CYS A 98 -6.34 3.87 5.22
N VAL A 99 -6.12 5.14 5.53
CA VAL A 99 -6.94 5.90 6.49
C VAL A 99 -7.57 7.09 5.78
N ASP A 100 -8.85 7.32 6.04
CA ASP A 100 -9.53 8.54 5.62
C ASP A 100 -8.80 9.81 6.11
N GLU A 101 -8.43 10.69 5.20
CA GLU A 101 -7.64 11.90 5.52
C GLU A 101 -8.34 12.82 6.54
N ARG A 102 -9.66 12.72 6.68
CA ARG A 102 -10.49 13.52 7.60
C ARG A 102 -10.33 13.09 9.06
N VAL A 103 -9.56 12.05 9.35
CA VAL A 103 -9.26 11.56 10.70
C VAL A 103 -7.88 12.03 11.19
N ARG A 104 -7.15 12.78 10.36
CA ARG A 104 -5.87 13.41 10.69
C ARG A 104 -6.03 14.69 11.49
#